data_AF-A0A196N9Q4-F1
#
_entry.id   AF-A0A196N9Q4-F1
#
_cell.length_a   1.000
_cell.length_b   1.000
_cell.length_c   1.000
_cell.angle_alpha   90.00
_cell.angle_beta   90.00
_cell.angle_gamma   90.00
#
_symmetry.space_group_name_H-M   'P 1'
#
loop_
_entity.id
_entity.type
_entity.pdbx_description
1 polymer ?
#
loop_
_entity_poly.entity_id
_entity_poly.type
_entity_poly.pdbx_seq_one_letter_code
_entity_poly.pdbx_strand_id
1 'polypeptide(L)'
;MHPGVVVLVIIYEGACKVTLHATQAQAWRQLMEFVDRRWEARFGRTPSPIEPEARADQFFRNDADDLYAIIDADVSELRNALG
;
A
#
# COMPACT_ATOMS: atom_id res chain seq x y z
N MET A 1 -11.69 17.68 15.58
CA MET A 1 -10.86 16.99 14.57
C MET A 1 -11.39 15.57 14.52
N HIS A 2 -12.08 15.18 13.44
CA HIS A 2 -12.51 13.80 13.24
C HIS A 2 -11.25 12.94 13.07
N PRO A 3 -11.16 11.73 13.66
CA PRO A 3 -10.00 10.88 13.43
C PRO A 3 -10.10 10.34 12.00
N GLY A 4 -9.38 10.99 11.09
CA GLY A 4 -9.13 10.46 9.76
C GLY A 4 -8.41 9.12 9.88
N VAL A 5 -8.69 8.21 8.94
CA VAL A 5 -7.92 6.99 8.78
C VAL A 5 -7.19 7.05 7.45
N VAL A 6 -6.06 6.37 7.37
CA VAL A 6 -5.33 6.22 6.12
C VAL A 6 -5.66 4.87 5.50
N VAL A 7 -6.20 4.91 4.30
CA VAL A 7 -6.51 3.72 3.49
C VAL A 7 -5.31 3.39 2.63
N LEU A 8 -4.83 2.17 2.71
CA LEU A 8 -3.88 1.59 1.75
C LEU A 8 -4.62 0.61 0.85
N VAL A 9 -4.60 0.88 -0.44
CA VAL A 9 -5.10 -0.02 -1.50
C VAL A 9 -3.89 -0.56 -2.26
N ILE A 10 -3.86 -1.88 -2.46
CA ILE A 10 -2.87 -2.58 -3.30
C ILE A 10 -3.64 -3.47 -4.27
N ILE A 11 -3.41 -3.27 -5.57
CA ILE A 11 -3.83 -4.16 -6.64
C ILE A 11 -2.57 -4.88 -7.12
N TYR A 12 -2.57 -6.20 -7.05
CA TYR A 12 -1.42 -7.02 -7.45
C TYR A 12 -1.89 -8.36 -7.99
N GLU A 13 -1.48 -8.72 -9.22
CA GLU A 13 -1.85 -9.98 -9.89
C GLU A 13 -3.38 -10.20 -9.90
N GLY A 14 -4.15 -9.14 -10.15
CA GLY A 14 -5.62 -9.16 -10.19
C GLY A 14 -6.30 -9.22 -8.82
N ALA A 15 -5.56 -9.30 -7.71
CA ALA A 15 -6.10 -9.26 -6.37
C ALA A 15 -6.10 -7.84 -5.81
N CYS A 16 -7.24 -7.41 -5.24
CA CYS A 16 -7.36 -6.13 -4.53
C CYS A 16 -7.31 -6.36 -3.02
N LYS A 17 -6.38 -5.66 -2.35
CA LYS A 17 -6.25 -5.62 -0.90
C LYS A 17 -6.45 -4.20 -0.41
N VAL A 18 -7.40 -4.02 0.51
CA VAL A 18 -7.68 -2.74 1.17
C VAL A 18 -7.40 -2.88 2.67
N THR A 19 -6.66 -1.95 3.24
CA THR A 19 -6.30 -1.92 4.66
C THR A 19 -6.44 -0.51 5.23
N LEU A 20 -6.79 -0.42 6.51
CA LEU A 20 -6.98 0.84 7.23
C LEU A 20 -5.89 1.03 8.28
N HIS A 21 -5.38 2.25 8.39
CA HIS A 21 -4.26 2.61 9.26
C HIS A 21 -4.58 3.88 10.03
N ALA A 22 -3.97 4.03 11.21
CA ALA A 22 -4.10 5.26 11.98
C ALA A 22 -3.23 6.39 11.42
N THR A 23 -2.15 6.05 10.70
CA THR A 23 -1.22 7.05 10.13
C THR A 23 -0.70 6.63 8.76
N GLN A 24 -0.26 7.62 7.99
CA GLN A 24 0.35 7.40 6.67
C GLN A 24 1.65 6.59 6.77
N ALA A 25 2.42 6.78 7.85
CA ALA A 25 3.64 6.01 8.11
C ALA A 25 3.36 4.52 8.33
N GLN A 26 2.25 4.17 8.98
CA GLN A 26 1.84 2.77 9.15
C GLN A 26 1.44 2.14 7.81
N ALA A 27 0.65 2.86 7.01
CA ALA A 27 0.30 2.44 5.65
C ALA A 27 1.55 2.20 4.79
N TRP A 28 2.51 3.14 4.82
CA TRP A 28 3.76 3.02 4.07
C TRP A 28 4.61 1.82 4.50
N ARG A 29 4.72 1.58 5.81
CA ARG A 29 5.41 0.40 6.34
C ARG A 29 4.78 -0.90 5.82
N GLN A 30 3.45 -1.00 5.83
CA GLN A 30 2.77 -2.20 5.33
C GLN A 30 2.96 -2.38 3.81
N LEU A 31 2.97 -1.29 3.03
CA LEU A 31 3.29 -1.37 1.61
C LEU A 31 4.72 -1.89 1.40
N MET A 32 5.70 -1.39 2.14
CA MET A 32 7.09 -1.85 2.02
C MET A 32 7.24 -3.32 2.40
N GLU A 33 6.58 -3.76 3.47
CA GLU A 33 6.55 -5.19 3.81
C GLU A 33 5.92 -6.04 2.70
N PHE A 34 4.90 -5.52 2.02
CA PHE A 34 4.27 -6.21 0.89
C PHE A 34 5.24 -6.37 -0.28
N VAL A 35 5.93 -5.29 -0.64
CA VAL A 35 6.93 -5.22 -1.71
C VAL A 35 8.13 -6.10 -1.40
N ASP A 36 8.71 -5.98 -0.22
CA ASP A 36 9.92 -6.71 0.18
C ASP A 36 9.70 -8.22 0.18
N ARG A 37 8.54 -8.69 0.64
CA ARG A 37 8.18 -10.13 0.63
C ARG A 37 8.00 -10.71 -0.77
N ARG A 38 7.77 -9.87 -1.78
CA ARG A 38 7.50 -10.28 -3.17
C ARG A 38 8.61 -9.91 -4.13
N TRP A 39 9.61 -9.17 -3.66
CA TRP A 39 10.68 -8.66 -4.51
C TRP A 39 11.42 -9.78 -5.23
N GLU A 40 11.89 -10.79 -4.49
CA GLU A 40 12.62 -11.91 -5.09
C GLU A 40 11.75 -12.74 -6.03
N ALA A 41 10.46 -12.90 -5.73
CA ALA A 41 9.53 -13.61 -6.60
C ALA A 41 9.33 -12.88 -7.95
N ARG A 42 9.30 -11.54 -7.93
CA ARG A 42 9.05 -10.72 -9.12
C ARG A 42 10.31 -10.42 -9.93
N PHE A 43 11.43 -10.17 -9.27
CA PHE A 43 12.68 -9.71 -9.89
C PHE A 43 13.86 -10.68 -9.72
N GLY A 44 13.64 -11.86 -9.13
CA GLY A 44 14.72 -12.78 -8.80
C GLY A 44 15.71 -12.16 -7.82
N ARG A 45 17.00 -12.44 -8.01
CA ARG A 45 18.08 -11.94 -7.15
C ARG A 45 18.50 -10.49 -7.45
N THR A 46 17.71 -9.75 -8.23
CA THR A 46 17.99 -8.34 -8.53
C THR A 46 17.91 -7.54 -7.23
N PRO A 47 18.92 -6.74 -6.88
CA PRO A 47 18.87 -5.93 -5.67
C PRO A 47 17.76 -4.88 -5.76
N SER A 48 17.06 -4.65 -4.66
CA SER A 48 16.05 -3.60 -4.56
C SER A 48 16.68 -2.22 -4.36
N PRO A 49 16.06 -1.14 -4.87
CA PRO A 49 16.48 0.22 -4.55
C PRO A 49 16.52 0.46 -3.04
N ILE A 50 17.50 1.26 -2.59
CA ILE A 50 17.64 1.61 -1.17
C ILE A 50 16.49 2.51 -0.72
N GLU A 51 16.09 3.45 -1.57
CA GLU A 51 15.01 4.39 -1.30
C GLU A 51 13.64 3.69 -1.40
N PRO A 52 12.80 3.75 -0.34
CA PRO A 52 11.49 3.08 -0.31
C PRO A 52 10.56 3.49 -1.46
N GLU A 53 10.52 4.78 -1.79
CA GLU A 53 9.69 5.32 -2.88
C GLU A 53 10.14 4.77 -4.23
N ALA A 54 11.44 4.80 -4.52
CA ALA A 54 12.00 4.23 -5.75
C ALA A 54 11.75 2.72 -5.85
N ARG A 55 11.78 2.02 -4.72
CA ARG A 55 11.48 0.58 -4.64
C ARG A 55 10.00 0.30 -4.94
N ALA A 56 9.08 1.04 -4.34
CA ALA A 56 7.65 0.93 -4.63
C ALA A 56 7.39 1.19 -6.11
N ASP A 57 7.90 2.31 -6.62
CA ASP A 57 7.77 2.70 -8.02
C ASP A 57 8.25 1.59 -8.97
N GLN A 58 9.43 1.04 -8.75
CA GLN A 58 9.94 -0.04 -9.58
C GLN A 58 9.07 -1.30 -9.51
N PHE A 59 8.59 -1.66 -8.32
CA PHE A 59 7.79 -2.85 -8.12
C PHE A 59 6.49 -2.80 -8.94
N PHE A 60 5.78 -1.68 -8.87
CA PHE A 60 4.47 -1.50 -9.50
C PHE A 60 4.55 -1.04 -10.97
N ARG A 61 5.66 -0.45 -11.44
CA ARG A 61 5.81 -0.08 -12.86
C ARG A 61 5.94 -1.27 -13.82
N ASN A 62 6.26 -2.46 -13.31
CA ASN A 62 6.56 -3.62 -14.16
C ASN A 62 5.31 -4.24 -14.79
N ASP A 63 4.13 -4.01 -14.23
CA ASP A 63 2.84 -4.45 -14.78
C ASP A 63 1.84 -3.30 -14.65
N ALA A 64 1.15 -2.96 -15.73
CA ALA A 64 0.23 -1.83 -15.76
C ALA A 64 -1.02 -2.03 -14.88
N ASP A 65 -1.35 -3.28 -14.58
CA ASP A 65 -2.49 -3.63 -13.73
C ASP A 65 -2.13 -3.62 -12.23
N ASP A 66 -0.84 -3.62 -11.90
CA ASP A 66 -0.36 -3.55 -10.52
C ASP A 66 -0.28 -2.08 -10.06
N LEU A 67 -1.03 -1.73 -9.02
CA LEU A 67 -1.17 -0.36 -8.54
C LEU A 67 -1.21 -0.32 -7.02
N TYR A 68 -0.82 0.83 -6.45
CA TYR A 68 -1.11 1.11 -5.05
C TYR A 68 -1.59 2.55 -4.87
N ALA A 69 -2.34 2.78 -3.80
CA ALA A 69 -2.75 4.11 -3.38
C ALA A 69 -2.75 4.20 -1.85
N ILE A 70 -2.30 5.35 -1.33
CA ILE A 70 -2.44 5.71 0.08
C ILE A 70 -3.28 6.98 0.14
N ILE A 71 -4.44 6.86 0.77
CA ILE A 71 -5.49 7.88 0.73
C ILE A 71 -5.86 8.23 2.17
N ASP A 72 -5.89 9.52 2.49
CA ASP A 72 -6.51 9.99 3.72
C ASP A 72 -8.03 9.96 3.55
N ALA A 73 -8.73 9.26 4.43
CA ALA A 73 -10.17 9.08 4.37
C ALA A 73 -10.83 9.51 5.68
N ASP A 74 -11.87 10.33 5.54
CA ASP A 74 -12.80 10.57 6.62
C ASP A 74 -13.79 9.41 6.71
N VAL A 75 -13.67 8.61 7.77
CA VAL A 75 -14.56 7.48 8.05
C VAL A 75 -15.60 7.81 9.11
N SER A 76 -15.90 9.09 9.32
CA SER A 76 -16.93 9.52 10.27
C SER A 76 -18.29 8.90 9.96
N GLU A 77 -18.67 8.79 8.67
CA GLU A 77 -19.91 8.14 8.26
C GLU A 77 -19.91 6.63 8.54
N LEU A 78 -18.79 5.95 8.26
CA LEU A 78 -18.65 4.52 8.54
C LEU A 78 -18.72 4.23 10.03
N ARG A 79 -18.10 5.06 10.87
CA ARG A 79 -18.19 4.95 12.34
C ARG A 79 -19.61 5.14 12.83
N ASN A 80 -20.37 6.06 12.24
CA ASN A 80 -21.77 6.27 12.58
C ASN A 80 -22.64 5.07 12.17
N ALA A 81 -22.31 4.42 11.05
CA ALA A 81 -23.06 3.26 10.55
C ALA A 81 -22.75 1.96 11.32
N LEU A 82 -21.55 1.82 11.89
CA LEU A 82 -21.10 0.64 12.64
C LEU A 82 -21.33 0.75 14.17
N GLY A 83 -22.12 1.75 14.60
CA GLY A 83 -22.38 2.12 16.00
C GLY A 83 -22.57 0.95 16.96
#